data_AF-A0A8J6WY77-F1
#
_entry.id   AF-A0A8J6WY77-F1
#
_cell.length_a   1.000
_cell.length_b   1.000
_cell.length_c   1.000
_cell.angle_alpha   90.00
_cell.angle_beta   90.00
_cell.angle_gamma   90.00
#
_symmetry.space_group_name_H-M   'P 1'
#
loop_
_entity.id
_entity.type
_entity.pdbx_description
1 polymer ?
#
loop_
_entity_poly.entity_id
_entity_poly.type
_entity_poly.pdbx_seq_one_letter_code
_entity_poly.pdbx_strand_id
1 'polypeptide(L)' 'MRGQAELYRGEVKRQRSVMLTDSGLKGLDRLAADLGLSRSELVERIGRGLIQIQMPST' A
#
# COMPACT_ATOMS: atom_id res chain seq x y z
N MET A 1 5.69 12.73 15.02
CA MET A 1 6.05 12.42 13.62
C MET A 1 5.02 13.05 12.68
N ARG A 2 5.29 14.23 12.13
CA ARG A 2 4.63 14.76 10.93
C ARG A 2 5.54 14.34 9.77
N GLY A 3 5.09 13.53 8.82
CA GLY A 3 6.05 13.00 7.84
C GLY A 3 5.50 12.33 6.58
N GLN A 4 4.23 11.95 6.50
CA GLN A 4 3.70 11.37 5.25
C GLN A 4 2.29 11.82 4.88
N ALA A 5 1.48 12.29 5.84
CA ALA A 5 0.13 12.81 5.56
C ALA A 5 0.14 14.09 4.69
N GLU A 6 1.26 14.83 4.63
CA GLU A 6 1.40 16.05 3.84
C GLU A 6 1.74 15.79 2.35
N LEU A 7 2.01 14.54 1.92
CA LEU A 7 2.50 14.26 0.56
C LEU A 7 1.41 14.21 -0.52
N TYR A 8 0.16 13.87 -0.18
CA TYR A 8 -0.90 13.68 -1.18
C TYR A 8 -1.90 14.83 -1.18
N ARG A 9 -1.49 16.03 -1.64
CA ARG A 9 -2.33 17.22 -1.96
C ARG A 9 -3.63 17.38 -1.12
N GLY A 10 -3.56 17.27 0.20
CA GLY A 10 -4.71 17.48 1.09
C GLY A 10 -5.73 16.33 1.18
N GLU A 11 -5.48 15.18 0.57
CA GLU A 11 -6.32 13.99 0.75
C GLU A 11 -6.08 13.36 2.13
N VAL A 12 -7.17 13.22 2.90
CA VAL A 12 -7.14 12.55 4.21
C VAL A 12 -7.53 11.09 4.04
N LYS A 13 -6.63 10.18 4.44
CA LYS A 13 -6.91 8.74 4.47
C LYS A 13 -8.17 8.47 5.30
N ARG A 14 -9.07 7.65 4.78
CA ARG A 14 -10.26 7.16 5.51
C ARG A 14 -10.17 5.64 5.65
N GLN A 15 -10.77 5.09 6.70
CA GLN A 15 -10.85 3.64 6.87
C GLN A 15 -11.66 3.01 5.72
N ARG A 16 -11.14 1.92 5.17
CA ARG A 16 -11.75 1.09 4.13
C ARG A 16 -11.53 -0.37 4.52
N SER A 17 -12.54 -1.21 4.28
CA SER A 17 -12.46 -2.65 4.52
C SER A 17 -12.20 -3.39 3.22
N VAL A 18 -11.29 -4.36 3.24
CA VAL A 18 -10.97 -5.26 2.12
C VAL A 18 -10.85 -6.67 2.70
N MET A 19 -11.55 -7.62 2.10
CA MET A 19 -11.41 -9.03 2.47
C MET A 19 -10.16 -9.62 1.82
N LEU A 20 -9.34 -10.31 2.62
CA LEU A 20 -8.09 -10.92 2.20
C LEU A 20 -7.97 -12.31 2.84
N THR A 21 -7.32 -13.24 2.15
CA THR A 21 -6.88 -14.50 2.77
C THR A 21 -5.70 -14.22 3.70
N ASP A 22 -5.45 -15.12 4.67
CA ASP A 22 -4.31 -15.02 5.57
C ASP A 22 -2.97 -14.99 4.83
N SER A 23 -2.84 -15.79 3.76
CA SER A 23 -1.64 -15.82 2.92
C SER A 23 -1.43 -14.51 2.17
N GLY A 24 -2.50 -13.93 1.62
CA GLY A 24 -2.47 -12.63 0.96
C GLY A 24 -2.06 -11.51 1.91
N LEU A 25 -2.63 -11.50 3.13
CA LEU A 25 -2.28 -10.52 4.16
C LEU A 25 -0.80 -10.62 4.57
N LYS A 26 -0.30 -11.83 4.82
CA LYS A 26 1.13 -12.07 5.15
C LYS A 26 2.06 -11.60 4.04
N GLY A 27 1.69 -11.82 2.78
CA GLY A 27 2.44 -11.32 1.63
C GLY A 27 2.54 -9.79 1.62
N LEU A 28 1.42 -9.10 1.85
CA LEU A 28 1.39 -7.63 1.95
C LEU A 28 2.20 -7.10 3.14
N ASP A 29 2.11 -7.75 4.30
CA ASP A 29 2.89 -7.37 5.49
C ASP A 29 4.40 -7.48 5.22
N ARG A 30 4.84 -8.57 4.59
CA ARG A 30 6.23 -8.75 4.20
C ARG A 30 6.70 -7.68 3.22
N LEU A 31 5.95 -7.45 2.14
CA LEU A 31 6.29 -6.45 1.13
C LEU A 31 6.36 -5.04 1.73
N ALA A 32 5.44 -4.70 2.62
CA ALA A 32 5.43 -3.42 3.30
C ALA A 32 6.66 -3.26 4.21
N ALA A 33 7.01 -4.31 4.98
CA ALA A 33 8.20 -4.33 5.82
C ALA A 33 9.50 -4.17 5.01
N ASP A 34 9.64 -4.92 3.91
CA ASP A 34 10.82 -4.87 3.03
C ASP A 34 11.03 -3.46 2.43
N LEU A 35 9.94 -2.70 2.22
CA LEU A 35 9.97 -1.33 1.69
C LEU A 35 9.99 -0.24 2.78
N GLY A 36 9.93 -0.60 4.07
CA GLY A 36 9.82 0.35 5.18
C GLY A 36 8.52 1.16 5.17
N LEU A 37 7.43 0.57 4.65
CA LEU A 37 6.11 1.19 4.51
C LEU A 37 5.09 0.56 5.46
N SER A 38 4.01 1.29 5.73
CA SER A 38 2.80 0.66 6.26
C SER A 38 2.04 -0.07 5.14
N ARG A 39 1.23 -1.08 5.49
CA ARG A 39 0.35 -1.76 4.51
C ARG A 39 -0.53 -0.81 3.72
N SER A 40 -1.14 0.18 4.38
CA SER A 40 -2.02 1.14 3.71
C SER A 40 -1.25 2.07 2.78
N GLU A 41 -0.01 2.41 3.11
CA GLU A 41 0.89 3.16 2.23
C GLU A 41 1.32 2.34 1.01
N LEU A 42 1.63 1.06 1.19
CA LEU A 42 1.91 0.14 0.08
C LEU A 42 0.73 0.10 -0.91
N VAL A 43 -0.50 -0.10 -0.39
CA VAL A 43 -1.73 -0.14 -1.21
C VAL A 43 -1.96 1.18 -1.95
N GLU A 44 -1.77 2.33 -1.29
CA GLU A 44 -1.93 3.62 -1.96
C GLU A 44 -0.87 3.86 -3.05
N ARG A 45 0.39 3.51 -2.80
CA ARG A 45 1.44 3.65 -3.81
C ARG A 45 1.20 2.78 -5.03
N ILE A 46 0.67 1.56 -4.83
CA ILE A 46 0.22 0.69 -5.92
C ILE A 46 -0.92 1.38 -6.69
N GLY A 47 -1.98 1.81 -5.99
CA GLY A 47 -3.14 2.42 -6.63
C GLY A 47 -2.84 3.73 -7.36
N ARG A 48 -1.81 4.47 -6.92
CA ARG A 48 -1.32 5.71 -7.56
C ARG A 48 -0.25 5.46 -8.62
N GLY A 49 0.11 4.20 -8.90
CA GLY A 49 1.12 3.84 -9.90
C GLY A 49 2.57 4.13 -9.52
N LEU A 50 2.83 4.50 -8.25
CA LEU A 50 4.18 4.72 -7.69
C LEU A 50 4.93 3.41 -7.44
N ILE A 51 4.19 2.32 -7.22
CA ILE A 51 4.69 0.94 -7.24
C ILE A 51 3.96 0.22 -8.36
N GLN A 52 4.71 -0.32 -9.31
CA GLN A 52 4.16 -1.02 -10.48
C GLN A 52 3.96 -2.50 -10.14
N ILE A 53 2.78 -3.03 -10.41
CA ILE A 53 2.55 -4.48 -10.41
C ILE A 53 3.00 -4.99 -11.78
N GLN A 54 3.98 -5.90 -11.79
CA GLN A 54 4.33 -6.60 -13.00
C GLN A 54 3.20 -7.57 -13.36
N MET A 55 2.49 -7.27 -14.43
CA MET A 55 1.55 -8.23 -14.99
C MET A 55 2.36 -9.27 -15.78
N PRO A 56 2.13 -10.58 -15.56
CA PRO A 56 2.75 -11.59 -16.41
C PRO A 56 2.37 -11.30 -17.85
N SER A 57 3.37 -11.27 -18.73
CA SER A 57 3.14 -11.19 -20.17
C SER A 57 2.48 -12.50 -20.60
N THR A 58 1.23 -12.41 -21.06
CA THR A 58 0.52 -13.54 -21.66
C THR A 58 1.18 -13.96 -22.97
#